data_AF-A0A973X5M1-F1
#
_entry.id   AF-A0A973X5M1-F1
#
_cell.length_a   1.000
_cell.length_b   1.000
_cell.length_c   1.000
_cell.angle_alpha   90.00
_cell.angle_beta   90.00
_cell.angle_gamma   90.00
#
_symmetry.space_group_name_H-M   'P 1'
#
loop_
_entity.id
_entity.type
_entity.pdbx_description
1 polymer ?
#
loop_
_entity_poly.entity_id
_entity_poly.type
_entity_poly.pdbx_seq_one_letter_code
_entity_poly.pdbx_strand_id
1 'polypeptide(L)' 'GLPAHDAYHLVYRHSLELAPDRQTLALSSTTGGLWISPDAGAHWHCISRDLPPVAALGWARA' A
#
# COMPACT_ATOMS: atom_id res chain seq x y z
N GLY A 1 -5.68 -5.57 8.02
CA GLY A 1 -5.86 -4.13 7.74
C GLY A 1 -6.61 -3.95 6.45
N LEU A 2 -6.04 -4.42 5.34
CA LEU A 2 -6.81 -4.74 4.13
C LEU A 2 -7.61 -6.04 4.37
N PRO A 3 -8.88 -6.15 3.94
CA PRO A 3 -9.63 -7.42 3.99
C PRO A 3 -8.98 -8.50 3.12
N ALA A 4 -9.01 -9.75 3.58
CA ALA A 4 -8.39 -10.87 2.87
C ALA A 4 -9.23 -11.40 1.68
N HIS A 5 -10.51 -11.05 1.64
CA HIS A 5 -11.46 -11.42 0.60
C HIS A 5 -12.28 -10.19 0.20
N ASP A 6 -12.75 -10.19 -1.04
CA ASP A 6 -13.68 -9.18 -1.59
C ASP A 6 -13.22 -7.71 -1.43
N ALA A 7 -11.91 -7.47 -1.49
CA ALA A 7 -11.31 -6.14 -1.41
C ALA A 7 -11.02 -5.58 -2.81
N TYR A 8 -11.85 -4.64 -3.27
CA TYR A 8 -11.71 -4.02 -4.58
C TYR A 8 -11.27 -2.56 -4.44
N HIS A 9 -9.99 -2.30 -4.72
CA HIS A 9 -9.43 -0.95 -4.74
C HIS A 9 -8.78 -0.68 -6.09
N LEU A 10 -9.06 0.48 -6.68
CA LEU A 10 -8.30 0.98 -7.80
C LEU A 10 -7.00 1.58 -7.29
N VAL A 11 -5.90 1.25 -7.98
CA VAL A 11 -4.55 1.72 -7.62
C VAL A 11 -3.84 2.20 -8.89
N TYR A 12 -3.07 3.28 -8.78
CA TYR A 12 -2.16 3.64 -9.86
C TYR A 12 -0.93 2.72 -9.84
N ARG A 13 -0.30 2.52 -11.00
CA ARG A 13 0.88 1.66 -11.15
C ARG A 13 2.00 2.02 -10.17
N HIS A 14 2.25 3.30 -9.93
CA HIS A 14 3.32 3.78 -9.04
C HIS A 14 2.89 3.86 -7.57
N SER A 15 1.65 3.49 -7.25
CA SER A 15 1.13 3.46 -5.87
C SER A 15 1.22 2.06 -5.25
N LEU A 16 1.99 1.16 -5.86
CA LEU A 16 2.45 -0.09 -5.28
C LEU A 16 3.97 -0.12 -5.37
N GLU A 17 4.65 -0.21 -4.22
CA GLU A 17 6.11 -0.15 -4.15
C GLU A 17 6.68 -1.22 -3.22
N LEU A 18 7.79 -1.83 -3.65
CA LEU A 18 8.58 -2.75 -2.86
C LEU A 18 9.77 -2.02 -2.24
N ALA A 19 9.96 -2.19 -0.93
CA ALA A 19 11.07 -1.62 -0.21
C ALA A 19 12.41 -2.30 -0.56
N PRO A 20 13.56 -1.67 -0.24
CA PRO A 20 14.88 -2.25 -0.51
C PRO A 20 15.16 -3.60 0.15
N ASP A 21 14.46 -3.94 1.24
CA ASP A 21 14.55 -5.24 1.92
C ASP A 21 13.96 -6.40 1.08
N ARG A 22 13.29 -6.08 -0.03
CA ARG A 22 12.63 -7.02 -0.94
C ARG A 22 11.53 -7.85 -0.29
N GLN A 23 10.94 -7.37 0.80
CA GLN A 23 9.83 -8.01 1.51
C GLN A 23 8.70 -7.04 1.82
N THR A 24 9.03 -5.81 2.20
CA THR A 24 8.02 -4.83 2.61
C THR A 24 7.37 -4.17 1.41
N LEU A 25 6.05 -4.25 1.31
CA LEU A 25 5.22 -3.60 0.31
C LEU A 25 4.48 -2.41 0.91
N ALA A 26 4.33 -1.35 0.13
CA ALA A 26 3.34 -0.31 0.37
C ALA A 26 2.36 -0.24 -0.80
N LEU A 27 1.07 -0.06 -0.49
CA LEU A 27 -0.02 0.04 -1.46
C LEU A 27 -0.91 1.22 -1.09
N SER A 28 -1.22 2.08 -2.05
CA SER A 28 -2.25 3.11 -1.89
C SER A 28 -3.27 3.09 -3.01
N SER A 29 -4.52 3.35 -2.64
CA SER A 29 -5.65 3.38 -3.55
C SER A 29 -6.05 4.80 -3.94
N THR A 30 -6.75 4.91 -5.07
CA THR A 30 -7.35 6.17 -5.51
C THR A 30 -8.50 6.65 -4.63
N THR A 31 -8.91 5.85 -3.64
CA THR A 31 -9.98 6.15 -2.67
C THR A 31 -9.44 6.49 -1.28
N GLY A 32 -8.14 6.77 -1.16
CA GLY A 32 -7.55 7.32 0.08
C GLY A 32 -7.00 6.30 1.06
N GLY A 33 -7.14 5.01 0.76
CA GLY A 33 -6.51 3.95 1.53
C GLY A 33 -5.00 3.86 1.33
N LEU A 34 -4.26 3.64 2.42
CA LEU A 34 -2.83 3.35 2.46
C LEU A 34 -2.57 2.17 3.39
N TRP A 35 -1.88 1.15 2.88
CA TRP A 35 -1.52 -0.04 3.61
C TRP A 35 -0.05 -0.42 3.41
N ILE A 36 0.52 -1.07 4.41
CA ILE A 36 1.88 -1.63 4.40
C ILE A 36 1.80 -3.12 4.72
N SER A 37 2.57 -3.94 4.02
CA SER A 37 2.75 -5.36 4.34
C SER A 37 4.25 -5.64 4.50
N PRO A 38 4.73 -6.09 5.67
CA PRO A 38 6.15 -6.41 5.89
C PRO A 38 6.54 -7.80 5.36
N ASP A 39 5.60 -8.55 4.80
CA ASP A 39 5.71 -9.99 4.52
C ASP A 39 5.18 -10.35 3.12
N ALA A 40 5.63 -9.59 2.12
CA ALA A 40 5.34 -9.82 0.71
C ALA A 40 3.84 -9.93 0.35
N GLY A 41 2.97 -9.26 1.12
CA GLY A 41 1.53 -9.18 0.89
C GLY A 41 0.71 -10.21 1.66
N ALA A 42 1.31 -11.03 2.53
CA ALA A 42 0.58 -12.01 3.33
C ALA A 42 -0.32 -11.32 4.38
N HIS A 43 0.18 -10.27 5.04
CA HIS A 43 -0.58 -9.47 6.00
C HIS A 43 -0.44 -7.98 5.73
N TRP A 44 -1.57 -7.27 5.73
CA TRP A 44 -1.62 -5.83 5.47
C TRP A 44 -2.03 -5.04 6.71
N HIS A 45 -1.23 -4.04 7.07
CA HIS A 45 -1.50 -3.06 8.10
C HIS A 45 -2.08 -1.79 7.47
N CYS A 46 -3.20 -1.29 8.01
CA CYS A 46 -3.82 -0.05 7.54
C CYS A 46 -3.14 1.14 8.21
N ILE A 47 -2.63 2.08 7.41
CA ILE A 47 -2.02 3.32 7.89
C ILE A 47 -3.04 4.46 7.85
N SER A 48 -3.83 4.55 6.78
CA SER A 48 -4.90 5.53 6.64
C SER A 48 -5.98 5.03 5.67
N ARG A 49 -7.18 5.60 5.77
CA ARG A 49 -8.28 5.45 4.81
C ARG A 49 -8.80 6.79 4.27
N ASP A 50 -8.19 7.89 4.68
CA ASP A 50 -8.73 9.24 4.51
C ASP A 50 -7.74 10.18 3.81
N LEU A 51 -6.85 9.63 2.98
CA LEU A 51 -5.97 10.43 2.14
C LEU A 51 -6.70 10.90 0.87
N PRO A 52 -6.26 12.00 0.25
CA PRO A 52 -6.54 12.25 -1.16
C PRO A 52 -5.99 11.11 -2.04
N PRO A 53 -6.41 11.01 -3.32
CA PRO A 53 -5.83 10.04 -4.25
C PRO A 53 -4.30 10.16 -4.33
N VAL A 54 -3.59 9.09 -3.99
CA VAL A 54 -2.13 9.06 -4.01
C VAL A 54 -1.62 8.59 -5.37
N ALA A 55 -0.92 9.47 -6.09
CA ALA A 55 -0.43 9.19 -7.44
C ALA A 55 0.78 8.25 -7.50
N ALA A 56 1.65 8.30 -6.48
CA ALA A 56 2.83 7.46 -6.36
C ALA A 56 3.27 7.32 -4.90
N LEU A 57 3.97 6.23 -4.60
CA LEU A 57 4.69 6.01 -3.35
C LEU A 57 6.20 6.06 -3.58
N GLY A 58 6.95 6.34 -2.51
CA GLY A 58 8.41 6.30 -2.50
C GLY A 58 8.95 5.91 -1.12
N TRP A 59 9.80 4.88 -1.04
CA TRP A 59 10.57 4.62 0.17
C TRP A 59 11.76 5.58 0.28
N ALA A 60 11.82 6.34 1.38
CA ALA A 60 12.98 7.16 1.69
C ALA A 60 14.11 6.27 2.26
N ARG A 61 15.36 6.61 1.93
CA ARG A 61 16.51 6.09 2.67
C ARG A 61 16.60 6.84 4.00
N ALA A 62 16.95 6.12 5.06
CA ALA A 62 17.35 6.73 6.32
C ALA A 62 18.68 7.50 6.16
#